data_AF-A0A520Y5P5-F1
#
_entry.id   AF-A0A520Y5P5-F1
#
_cell.length_a   1.000
_cell.length_b   1.000
_cell.length_c   1.000
_cell.angle_alpha   90.00
_cell.angle_beta   90.00
_cell.angle_gamma   90.00
#
_symmetry.space_group_name_H-M   'P 1'
#
loop_
_entity.id
_entity.type
_entity.pdbx_description
1 polymer ?
#
loop_
_entity_poly.entity_id
_entity_poly.type
_entity_poly.pdbx_seq_one_letter_code
_entity_poly.pdbx_strand_id
1 'polypeptide(L)'
;MTLAQIDTDAESRTVRRSVEVGPNRDYAVGVLLVVAANLILIWLFFDKAWIPSDDGHYVHVAERISQGEVLNADVEELHPGYVHFIHAWSLEIFGDRIVSLRYPLMALMAIQSLLTHAIFRQAGVLVATVAAITMSAIGTFQIANPTTGLYALGATVAITYLLQRTSPESRHRALSIGALLGLVFLFRQLTAVFVAMGVLTFLMVERRPEPQRSVSSSGPRLVLAASLVGLVGYLLTSTDLTAALLFGCYPILILIWAFSHTTIGTRDLGILLSRLAFGAAGSALPLVGYHVFHGSVRAWARDTFVRSLSIGELEHISTGRYVWDIGLRSINELLFGSIIARLNAVYWIALLVVAFAIGRSLYGRLRHRSQWGVPTEYALPFVAVFYALVSVFNQIPFYLYLSAGLSIVAGLWLFVGVESISEGVGVTKRSTRSVVGVALALSVVAATFHAGQPYTRTYSDLVSGQRVDLIRSELPRLGLWIDPQEEALYSELLQLIDSNTQANDVLFTVPNNADLYFLARRANGFRLFNPTISILDDSELRDFVAEFESVNPAMIVHDTRSAYNTDMTAELIDRITIDFGIVMTIDHFELYVREP
;
A
#
# COMPACT_ATOMS: atom_id res chain seq x y z
N MET A 1 -60.00 2.22 -6.38
CA MET A 1 -58.77 1.61 -6.93
C MET A 1 -58.76 1.95 -8.41
N THR A 2 -57.96 2.95 -8.80
CA THR A 2 -58.08 3.70 -10.05
C THR A 2 -57.06 3.19 -11.09
N LEU A 3 -57.47 3.14 -12.36
CA LEU A 3 -56.73 2.64 -13.52
C LEU A 3 -55.30 3.22 -13.72
N ALA A 4 -54.94 4.32 -13.06
CA ALA A 4 -53.60 4.91 -13.11
C ALA A 4 -52.52 4.12 -12.34
N GLN A 5 -52.90 3.12 -11.54
CA GLN A 5 -51.94 2.34 -10.72
C GLN A 5 -51.48 1.04 -11.40
N ILE A 6 -52.08 0.66 -12.53
CA ILE A 6 -51.76 -0.58 -13.26
C ILE A 6 -50.64 -0.36 -14.29
N ASP A 7 -50.43 0.87 -14.76
CA ASP A 7 -49.42 1.17 -15.80
C ASP A 7 -47.99 1.36 -15.25
N THR A 8 -47.84 1.74 -13.98
CA THR A 8 -46.50 1.91 -13.36
C THR A 8 -45.79 0.58 -13.05
N ASP A 9 -46.54 -0.52 -12.91
CA ASP A 9 -45.96 -1.84 -12.65
C ASP A 9 -45.48 -2.55 -13.92
N ALA A 10 -45.95 -2.14 -15.11
CA ALA A 10 -45.52 -2.70 -16.39
C ALA A 10 -44.21 -2.04 -16.91
N GLU A 11 -44.05 -0.72 -16.73
CA GLU A 11 -42.79 -0.04 -17.09
C GLU A 11 -41.64 -0.40 -16.15
N SER A 12 -41.90 -0.64 -14.86
CA SER A 12 -40.84 -1.01 -13.90
C SER A 12 -40.29 -2.43 -14.09
N ARG A 13 -41.05 -3.35 -14.71
CA ARG A 13 -40.58 -4.71 -15.02
C ARG A 13 -39.79 -4.82 -16.32
N THR A 14 -39.94 -3.86 -17.24
CA THR A 14 -39.35 -3.96 -18.58
C THR A 14 -37.92 -3.41 -18.66
N VAL A 15 -37.50 -2.55 -17.71
CA VAL A 15 -36.19 -1.88 -17.73
C VAL A 15 -35.06 -2.66 -17.03
N ARG A 16 -35.38 -3.76 -16.33
CA ARG A 16 -34.39 -4.64 -15.67
C ARG A 16 -34.30 -6.04 -16.29
N ARG A 17 -34.56 -6.20 -17.58
CA ARG A 17 -33.89 -7.28 -18.32
C ARG A 17 -32.41 -6.92 -18.33
N SER A 18 -31.70 -7.35 -17.29
CA SER A 18 -30.26 -7.58 -17.36
C SER A 18 -30.07 -8.36 -18.64
N VAL A 19 -29.55 -7.70 -19.68
CA VAL A 19 -29.06 -8.39 -20.85
C VAL A 19 -28.08 -9.39 -20.26
N GLU A 20 -28.49 -10.65 -20.16
CA GLU A 20 -27.59 -11.75 -19.92
C GLU A 20 -26.70 -11.75 -21.14
N VAL A 21 -25.66 -10.93 -21.08
CA VAL A 21 -24.57 -10.95 -22.03
C VAL A 21 -23.94 -12.31 -21.77
N GLY A 22 -24.44 -13.32 -22.50
CA GLY A 22 -23.81 -14.62 -22.63
C GLY A 22 -22.32 -14.44 -22.92
N PRO A 23 -21.48 -15.44 -22.63
CA PRO A 23 -20.02 -15.30 -22.63
C PRO A 23 -19.56 -14.59 -23.92
N ASN A 24 -19.31 -13.29 -23.81
CA ASN A 24 -18.94 -12.48 -24.94
C ASN A 24 -17.50 -12.87 -25.26
N ARG A 25 -17.29 -13.47 -26.43
CA ARG A 25 -15.97 -13.90 -26.92
C ARG A 25 -14.92 -12.81 -26.70
N ASP A 26 -15.28 -11.55 -26.92
CA ASP A 26 -14.38 -10.41 -26.75
C ASP A 26 -13.93 -10.23 -25.30
N TYR A 27 -14.82 -10.45 -24.32
CA TYR A 27 -14.46 -10.35 -22.90
C TYR A 27 -13.49 -11.46 -22.49
N ALA A 28 -13.69 -12.69 -22.99
CA ALA A 28 -12.75 -13.78 -22.76
C ALA A 28 -11.36 -13.47 -23.35
N VAL A 29 -11.31 -12.89 -24.56
CA VAL A 29 -10.05 -12.41 -25.16
C VAL A 29 -9.41 -11.32 -24.28
N GLY A 30 -10.20 -10.37 -23.76
CA GLY A 30 -9.71 -9.34 -22.85
C GLY A 30 -9.07 -9.90 -21.59
N VAL A 31 -9.71 -10.90 -20.96
CA VAL A 31 -9.16 -11.60 -19.79
C VAL A 31 -7.87 -12.35 -20.13
N LEU A 32 -7.82 -13.06 -21.26
CA LEU A 32 -6.62 -13.76 -21.71
C LEU A 32 -5.45 -12.79 -21.94
N LEU A 33 -5.70 -11.61 -22.52
CA LEU A 33 -4.69 -10.58 -22.70
C LEU A 33 -4.18 -10.04 -21.35
N VAL A 34 -5.09 -9.83 -20.38
CA VAL A 34 -4.70 -9.41 -19.03
C VAL A 34 -3.83 -10.47 -18.35
N VAL A 35 -4.22 -11.74 -18.44
CA VAL A 35 -3.42 -12.84 -17.89
C VAL A 35 -2.05 -12.91 -18.56
N ALA A 36 -1.99 -12.87 -19.89
CA ALA A 36 -0.73 -12.90 -20.63
C ALA A 36 0.18 -11.72 -20.28
N ALA A 37 -0.36 -10.50 -20.22
CA ALA A 37 0.39 -9.31 -19.83
C ALA A 37 0.92 -9.42 -18.40
N ASN A 38 0.11 -9.87 -17.44
CA ASN A 38 0.58 -10.09 -16.07
C ASN A 38 1.66 -11.16 -16.00
N LEU A 39 1.52 -12.28 -16.70
CA LEU A 39 2.56 -13.31 -16.74
C LEU A 39 3.88 -12.80 -17.31
N ILE A 40 3.83 -11.97 -18.36
CA ILE A 40 5.02 -11.32 -18.92
C ILE A 40 5.66 -10.38 -17.90
N LEU A 41 4.87 -9.50 -17.26
CA LEU A 41 5.40 -8.56 -16.27
C LEU A 41 5.97 -9.30 -15.04
N ILE A 42 5.28 -10.33 -14.55
CA ILE A 42 5.78 -11.20 -13.46
C ILE A 42 7.11 -11.79 -13.89
N TRP A 43 7.18 -12.45 -15.04
CA TRP A 43 8.40 -13.09 -15.53
C TRP A 43 9.58 -12.13 -15.65
N LEU A 44 9.33 -10.88 -16.06
CA LEU A 44 10.37 -9.86 -16.23
C LEU A 44 10.87 -9.25 -14.91
N PHE A 45 9.99 -9.11 -13.91
CA PHE A 45 10.22 -8.17 -12.80
C PHE A 45 10.06 -8.76 -11.38
N PHE A 46 9.54 -9.97 -11.20
CA PHE A 46 9.22 -10.48 -9.86
C PHE A 46 10.44 -10.63 -8.93
N ASP A 47 11.63 -10.85 -9.51
CA ASP A 47 12.89 -11.09 -8.82
C ASP A 47 13.87 -9.92 -8.98
N LYS A 48 13.38 -8.72 -9.32
CA LYS A 48 14.22 -7.54 -9.59
C LYS A 48 14.15 -6.53 -8.46
N ALA A 49 15.33 -6.06 -8.05
CA ALA A 49 15.53 -5.07 -7.01
C ALA A 49 14.95 -5.48 -5.64
N TRP A 50 15.34 -4.73 -4.62
CA TRP A 50 14.86 -4.88 -3.26
C TRP A 50 15.10 -3.60 -2.47
N ILE A 51 14.57 -3.56 -1.26
CA ILE A 51 14.88 -2.54 -0.26
C ILE A 51 15.41 -3.34 0.94
N PRO A 52 16.74 -3.40 1.15
CA PRO A 52 17.31 -4.33 2.11
C PRO A 52 16.68 -4.25 3.51
N SER A 53 16.46 -3.03 4.02
CA SER A 53 15.83 -2.81 5.33
C SER A 53 14.41 -3.38 5.42
N ASP A 54 13.57 -3.13 4.40
CA ASP A 54 12.16 -3.57 4.40
C ASP A 54 12.05 -5.06 4.09
N ASP A 55 12.77 -5.54 3.07
CA ASP A 55 12.82 -6.95 2.70
C ASP A 55 13.38 -7.80 3.85
N GLY A 56 14.44 -7.30 4.49
CA GLY A 56 15.09 -7.85 5.67
C GLY A 56 14.15 -7.98 6.84
N HIS A 57 13.43 -6.90 7.16
CA HIS A 57 12.38 -6.90 8.18
C HIS A 57 11.36 -8.03 7.92
N TYR A 58 10.74 -8.06 6.73
CA TYR A 58 9.71 -9.06 6.45
C TYR A 58 10.24 -10.50 6.47
N VAL A 59 11.43 -10.75 5.92
CA VAL A 59 12.00 -12.10 5.86
C VAL A 59 12.47 -12.57 7.23
N HIS A 60 13.07 -11.69 8.04
CA HIS A 60 13.53 -11.99 9.39
C HIS A 60 12.37 -12.42 10.30
N VAL A 61 11.29 -11.63 10.34
CA VAL A 61 10.12 -11.97 11.17
C VAL A 61 9.45 -13.24 10.67
N ALA A 62 9.36 -13.44 9.35
CA ALA A 62 8.79 -14.65 8.77
C ALA A 62 9.63 -15.91 9.09
N GLU A 63 10.96 -15.80 9.02
CA GLU A 63 11.88 -16.87 9.38
C GLU A 63 11.70 -17.26 10.86
N ARG A 64 11.68 -16.29 11.78
CA ARG A 64 11.48 -16.57 13.22
C ARG A 64 10.14 -17.24 13.50
N ILE A 65 9.05 -16.79 12.87
CA ILE A 65 7.74 -17.48 12.98
C ILE A 65 7.83 -18.92 12.48
N SER A 66 8.50 -19.16 11.33
CA SER A 66 8.67 -20.52 10.79
C SER A 66 9.52 -21.43 11.69
N GLN A 67 10.39 -20.84 12.51
CA GLN A 67 11.19 -21.53 13.53
C GLN A 67 10.42 -21.78 14.84
N GLY A 68 9.14 -21.39 14.90
CA GLY A 68 8.26 -21.64 16.04
C GLY A 68 8.19 -20.49 17.05
N GLU A 69 8.81 -19.35 16.75
CA GLU A 69 8.71 -18.18 17.61
C GLU A 69 7.37 -17.48 17.50
N VAL A 70 6.97 -16.84 18.60
CA VAL A 70 5.68 -16.19 18.72
C VAL A 70 5.78 -14.71 18.33
N LEU A 71 5.13 -14.33 17.23
CA LEU A 71 4.92 -12.93 16.83
C LEU A 71 4.47 -12.04 18.01
N ASN A 72 5.17 -10.92 18.17
CA ASN A 72 5.11 -9.92 19.24
C ASN A 72 5.45 -10.40 20.65
N ALA A 73 5.63 -11.69 20.93
CA ALA A 73 6.21 -12.13 22.20
C ALA A 73 7.73 -12.23 22.07
N ASP A 74 8.19 -13.00 21.08
CA ASP A 74 9.59 -13.37 20.88
C ASP A 74 10.26 -12.55 19.75
N VAL A 75 9.47 -12.08 18.80
CA VAL A 75 9.88 -11.16 17.73
C VAL A 75 8.90 -10.01 17.64
N GLU A 76 9.36 -8.78 17.79
CA GLU A 76 8.49 -7.61 17.68
C GLU A 76 8.01 -7.39 16.25
N GLU A 77 6.80 -6.86 16.11
CA GLU A 77 6.28 -6.35 14.85
C GLU A 77 5.34 -5.15 15.09
N LEU A 78 5.51 -4.08 14.32
CA LEU A 78 4.67 -2.88 14.40
C LEU A 78 3.42 -3.00 13.53
N HIS A 79 3.46 -3.84 12.50
CA HIS A 79 2.30 -4.23 11.73
C HIS A 79 1.44 -5.27 12.46
N PRO A 80 0.12 -5.33 12.22
CA PRO A 80 -0.71 -6.23 13.01
C PRO A 80 -0.42 -7.72 12.81
N GLY A 81 0.11 -8.18 11.67
CA GLY A 81 0.77 -9.49 11.61
C GLY A 81 0.47 -10.39 10.42
N TYR A 82 -0.65 -10.22 9.69
CA TYR A 82 -1.06 -11.23 8.68
C TYR A 82 -0.04 -11.43 7.56
N VAL A 83 0.67 -10.37 7.17
CA VAL A 83 1.70 -10.43 6.14
C VAL A 83 2.83 -11.40 6.52
N HIS A 84 3.20 -11.49 7.80
CA HIS A 84 4.32 -12.32 8.24
C HIS A 84 3.97 -13.81 8.23
N PHE A 85 2.72 -14.17 8.53
CA PHE A 85 2.26 -15.55 8.38
C PHE A 85 2.20 -15.98 6.90
N ILE A 86 1.77 -15.08 6.01
CA ILE A 86 1.81 -15.33 4.56
C ILE A 86 3.26 -15.57 4.10
N HIS A 87 4.20 -14.77 4.60
CA HIS A 87 5.62 -14.90 4.26
C HIS A 87 6.27 -16.13 4.86
N ALA A 88 5.95 -16.49 6.10
CA ALA A 88 6.45 -17.71 6.75
C ALA A 88 6.02 -18.95 5.93
N TRP A 89 4.74 -19.03 5.54
CA TRP A 89 4.27 -20.08 4.64
C TRP A 89 4.96 -20.03 3.28
N SER A 90 5.29 -18.83 2.78
CA SER A 90 6.00 -18.69 1.52
C SER A 90 7.42 -19.25 1.59
N LEU A 91 8.13 -19.03 2.70
CA LEU A 91 9.45 -19.62 2.95
C LEU A 91 9.38 -21.14 3.03
N GLU A 92 8.35 -21.70 3.69
CA GLU A 92 8.13 -23.15 3.76
C GLU A 92 7.84 -23.77 2.39
N ILE A 93 7.01 -23.14 1.57
CA ILE A 93 6.54 -23.70 0.28
C ILE A 93 7.57 -23.51 -0.83
N PHE A 94 8.15 -22.32 -0.96
CA PHE A 94 9.01 -21.96 -2.08
C PHE A 94 10.51 -21.98 -1.74
N GLY A 95 10.83 -22.22 -0.48
CA GLY A 95 12.19 -22.33 0.03
C GLY A 95 12.68 -21.04 0.69
N ASP A 96 13.81 -21.18 1.35
CA ASP A 96 14.34 -20.24 2.31
C ASP A 96 15.19 -19.13 1.65
N ARG A 97 14.53 -18.31 0.82
CA ARG A 97 15.13 -17.22 0.06
C ARG A 97 14.25 -15.97 0.10
N ILE A 98 14.84 -14.77 0.06
CA ILE A 98 14.08 -13.50 0.08
C ILE A 98 13.09 -13.41 -1.10
N VAL A 99 13.49 -13.90 -2.29
CA VAL A 99 12.58 -13.95 -3.45
C VAL A 99 11.28 -14.72 -3.17
N SER A 100 11.26 -15.65 -2.22
CA SER A 100 10.05 -16.40 -1.85
C SER A 100 8.93 -15.50 -1.35
N LEU A 101 9.24 -14.37 -0.72
CA LEU A 101 8.25 -13.40 -0.25
C LEU A 101 7.51 -12.69 -1.40
N ARG A 102 8.05 -12.76 -2.62
CA ARG A 102 7.46 -12.14 -3.82
C ARG A 102 6.27 -12.94 -4.36
N TYR A 103 6.26 -14.27 -4.21
CA TYR A 103 5.25 -15.12 -4.87
C TYR A 103 3.81 -14.82 -4.44
N PRO A 104 3.49 -14.67 -3.13
CA PRO A 104 2.13 -14.34 -2.71
C PRO A 104 1.70 -12.97 -3.24
N LEU A 105 2.63 -12.01 -3.30
CA LEU A 105 2.40 -10.69 -3.86
C LEU A 105 2.12 -10.74 -5.37
N MET A 106 2.86 -11.53 -6.15
CA MET A 106 2.62 -11.70 -7.59
C MET A 106 1.26 -12.33 -7.86
N ALA A 107 0.86 -13.32 -7.06
CA ALA A 107 -0.47 -13.92 -7.13
C ALA A 107 -1.57 -12.88 -6.81
N LEU A 108 -1.38 -12.09 -5.75
CA LEU A 108 -2.32 -11.03 -5.38
C LEU A 108 -2.45 -9.98 -6.48
N MET A 109 -1.35 -9.57 -7.11
CA MET A 109 -1.38 -8.62 -8.22
C MET A 109 -2.17 -9.16 -9.42
N ALA A 110 -1.97 -10.44 -9.79
CA ALA A 110 -2.76 -11.05 -10.86
C ALA A 110 -4.26 -11.03 -10.53
N ILE A 111 -4.64 -11.37 -9.29
CA ILE A 111 -6.02 -11.29 -8.81
C ILE A 111 -6.54 -9.86 -8.87
N GLN A 112 -5.77 -8.88 -8.40
CA GLN A 112 -6.10 -7.46 -8.42
C GLN A 112 -6.35 -6.96 -9.85
N SER A 113 -5.52 -7.37 -10.80
CA SER A 113 -5.67 -7.02 -12.22
C SER A 113 -6.96 -7.61 -12.81
N LEU A 114 -7.29 -8.86 -12.48
CA LEU A 114 -8.55 -9.50 -12.89
C LEU A 114 -9.79 -8.84 -12.26
N LEU A 115 -9.73 -8.46 -11.00
CA LEU A 115 -10.79 -7.69 -10.33
C LEU A 115 -10.97 -6.32 -10.99
N THR A 116 -9.87 -5.65 -11.34
CA THR A 116 -9.90 -4.37 -12.07
C THR A 116 -10.53 -4.54 -13.45
N HIS A 117 -10.18 -5.60 -14.19
CA HIS A 117 -10.84 -5.93 -15.45
C HIS A 117 -12.36 -6.14 -15.26
N ALA A 118 -12.75 -6.83 -14.18
CA ALA A 118 -14.14 -7.09 -13.87
C ALA A 118 -14.92 -5.82 -13.47
N ILE A 119 -14.32 -4.91 -12.70
CA ILE A 119 -14.85 -3.56 -12.41
C ILE A 119 -15.21 -2.86 -13.73
N PHE A 120 -14.34 -2.93 -14.72
CA PHE A 120 -14.49 -2.25 -16.00
C PHE A 120 -15.33 -2.98 -17.06
N ARG A 121 -15.92 -4.15 -16.75
CA ARG A 121 -16.69 -4.95 -17.73
C ARG A 121 -17.74 -4.13 -18.49
N GLN A 122 -18.38 -3.16 -17.82
CA GLN A 122 -19.43 -2.31 -18.41
C GLN A 122 -18.88 -1.19 -19.30
N ALA A 123 -17.61 -0.79 -19.12
CA ALA A 123 -16.96 0.24 -19.91
C ALA A 123 -16.40 -0.27 -21.25
N GLY A 124 -16.50 -1.57 -21.51
CA GLY A 124 -16.01 -2.24 -22.71
C GLY A 124 -14.66 -2.93 -22.53
N VAL A 125 -14.45 -3.98 -23.32
CA VAL A 125 -13.29 -4.90 -23.21
C VAL A 125 -11.96 -4.17 -23.30
N LEU A 126 -11.80 -3.25 -24.26
CA LEU A 126 -10.56 -2.50 -24.44
C LEU A 126 -10.19 -1.71 -23.17
N VAL A 127 -11.14 -0.95 -22.63
CA VAL A 127 -10.93 -0.11 -21.45
C VAL A 127 -10.63 -0.99 -20.24
N ALA A 128 -11.36 -2.09 -20.10
CA ALA A 128 -11.15 -3.06 -19.03
C ALA A 128 -9.76 -3.72 -19.08
N THR A 129 -9.30 -4.11 -20.28
CA THR A 129 -7.97 -4.69 -20.47
C THR A 129 -6.89 -3.66 -20.15
N VAL A 130 -7.02 -2.43 -20.63
CA VAL A 130 -6.03 -1.37 -20.35
C VAL A 130 -6.00 -1.01 -18.87
N ALA A 131 -7.16 -0.82 -18.23
CA ALA A 131 -7.22 -0.52 -16.79
C ALA A 131 -6.51 -1.60 -15.96
N ALA A 132 -6.75 -2.88 -16.28
CA ALA A 132 -6.14 -4.00 -15.59
C ALA A 132 -4.61 -4.07 -15.79
N ILE A 133 -4.11 -3.83 -17.01
CA ILE A 133 -2.67 -3.80 -17.31
C ILE A 133 -2.01 -2.59 -16.63
N THR A 134 -2.64 -1.42 -16.69
CA THR A 134 -2.14 -0.20 -16.05
C THR A 134 -2.02 -0.36 -14.54
N MET A 135 -3.00 -1.02 -13.90
CA MET A 135 -2.96 -1.30 -12.47
C MET A 135 -1.71 -2.10 -12.06
N SER A 136 -1.35 -3.13 -12.84
CA SER A 136 -0.18 -3.95 -12.59
C SER A 136 1.13 -3.21 -12.93
N ALA A 137 1.18 -2.56 -14.09
CA ALA A 137 2.39 -1.94 -14.61
C ALA A 137 2.87 -0.73 -13.78
N ILE A 138 1.95 0.09 -13.26
CA ILE A 138 2.27 1.30 -12.48
C ILE A 138 2.26 1.05 -10.97
N GLY A 139 1.62 -0.04 -10.51
CA GLY A 139 1.55 -0.41 -9.10
C GLY A 139 2.68 -1.35 -8.67
N THR A 140 2.35 -2.64 -8.55
CA THR A 140 3.17 -3.65 -7.86
C THR A 140 4.63 -3.73 -8.31
N PHE A 141 4.92 -3.69 -9.61
CA PHE A 141 6.30 -3.89 -10.10
C PHE A 141 7.24 -2.70 -9.86
N GLN A 142 6.68 -1.55 -9.48
CA GLN A 142 7.47 -0.37 -9.11
C GLN A 142 8.02 -0.49 -7.69
N ILE A 143 7.40 -1.34 -6.88
CA ILE A 143 7.71 -1.62 -5.49
C ILE A 143 7.75 -3.14 -5.38
N ALA A 144 8.66 -3.79 -6.10
CA ALA A 144 8.86 -5.23 -6.00
C ALA A 144 9.52 -5.55 -4.64
N ASN A 145 8.81 -5.25 -3.55
CA ASN A 145 9.11 -5.43 -2.14
C ASN A 145 7.84 -6.01 -1.48
N PRO A 146 7.93 -6.86 -0.45
CA PRO A 146 6.81 -7.65 0.03
C PRO A 146 5.99 -6.87 1.08
N THR A 147 5.89 -5.55 0.91
CA THR A 147 5.30 -4.58 1.81
C THR A 147 3.81 -4.81 2.08
N THR A 148 3.41 -4.56 3.32
CA THR A 148 2.01 -4.48 3.76
C THR A 148 1.14 -3.56 2.90
N GLY A 149 1.73 -2.50 2.33
CA GLY A 149 1.01 -1.53 1.48
C GLY A 149 0.36 -2.16 0.25
N LEU A 150 1.01 -3.14 -0.38
CA LEU A 150 0.50 -3.78 -1.59
C LEU A 150 -0.60 -4.81 -1.27
N TYR A 151 -0.51 -5.49 -0.12
CA TYR A 151 -1.61 -6.33 0.38
C TYR A 151 -2.86 -5.50 0.69
N ALA A 152 -2.68 -4.34 1.33
CA ALA A 152 -3.73 -3.37 1.57
C ALA A 152 -4.35 -2.83 0.27
N LEU A 153 -3.55 -2.59 -0.77
CA LEU A 153 -4.05 -2.19 -2.10
C LEU A 153 -4.95 -3.28 -2.71
N GLY A 154 -4.50 -4.53 -2.70
CA GLY A 154 -5.27 -5.66 -3.22
C GLY A 154 -6.64 -5.81 -2.54
N ALA A 155 -6.67 -5.70 -1.21
CA ALA A 155 -7.91 -5.71 -0.43
C ALA A 155 -8.80 -4.49 -0.74
N THR A 156 -8.22 -3.32 -0.96
CA THR A 156 -8.94 -2.09 -1.36
C THR A 156 -9.61 -2.23 -2.72
N VAL A 157 -8.95 -2.88 -3.69
CA VAL A 157 -9.53 -3.17 -5.01
C VAL A 157 -10.67 -4.17 -4.88
N ALA A 158 -10.53 -5.19 -4.03
CA ALA A 158 -11.63 -6.11 -3.71
C ALA A 158 -12.83 -5.40 -3.08
N ILE A 159 -12.60 -4.45 -2.15
CA ILE A 159 -13.68 -3.60 -1.57
C ILE A 159 -14.39 -2.84 -2.68
N THR A 160 -13.63 -2.22 -3.58
CA THR A 160 -14.17 -1.45 -4.71
C THR A 160 -15.02 -2.32 -5.65
N TYR A 161 -14.53 -3.53 -5.97
CA TYR A 161 -15.28 -4.51 -6.75
C TYR A 161 -16.60 -4.89 -6.07
N LEU A 162 -16.57 -5.20 -4.77
CA LEU A 162 -17.79 -5.53 -4.02
C LEU A 162 -18.75 -4.36 -3.96
N LEU A 163 -18.27 -3.13 -3.74
CA LEU A 163 -19.08 -1.92 -3.76
C LEU A 163 -19.79 -1.76 -5.11
N GLN A 164 -19.14 -2.02 -6.23
CA GLN A 164 -19.78 -1.89 -7.54
C GLN A 164 -20.73 -3.06 -7.90
N ARG A 165 -20.42 -4.28 -7.44
CA ARG A 165 -21.14 -5.49 -7.89
C ARG A 165 -22.29 -5.91 -7.00
N THR A 166 -22.35 -5.44 -5.76
CA THR A 166 -23.38 -5.85 -4.82
C THR A 166 -24.44 -4.76 -4.65
N SER A 167 -25.70 -5.18 -4.51
CA SER A 167 -26.81 -4.25 -4.29
C SER A 167 -26.64 -3.51 -2.95
N PRO A 168 -26.94 -2.19 -2.88
CA PRO A 168 -26.94 -1.41 -1.64
C PRO A 168 -27.79 -1.97 -0.51
N GLU A 169 -28.81 -2.75 -0.83
CA GLU A 169 -29.72 -3.35 0.15
C GLU A 169 -29.19 -4.66 0.74
N SER A 170 -28.15 -5.24 0.14
CA SER A 170 -27.62 -6.54 0.57
C SER A 170 -27.00 -6.45 1.96
N ARG A 171 -27.51 -7.26 2.90
CA ARG A 171 -26.98 -7.33 4.27
C ARG A 171 -25.54 -7.85 4.31
N HIS A 172 -25.20 -8.75 3.38
CA HIS A 172 -23.86 -9.34 3.26
C HIS A 172 -22.83 -8.36 2.70
N ARG A 173 -23.27 -7.31 1.99
CA ARG A 173 -22.37 -6.28 1.41
C ARG A 173 -21.55 -5.60 2.50
N ALA A 174 -22.22 -5.00 3.49
CA ALA A 174 -21.56 -4.31 4.59
C ALA A 174 -20.67 -5.26 5.43
N LEU A 175 -21.12 -6.50 5.66
CA LEU A 175 -20.33 -7.49 6.38
C LEU A 175 -19.03 -7.85 5.63
N SER A 176 -19.13 -8.10 4.32
CA SER A 176 -17.97 -8.47 3.48
C SER A 176 -16.99 -7.31 3.32
N ILE A 177 -17.51 -6.09 3.16
CA ILE A 177 -16.69 -4.87 3.14
C ILE A 177 -16.00 -4.67 4.49
N GLY A 178 -16.70 -4.92 5.60
CA GLY A 178 -16.14 -4.88 6.94
C GLY A 178 -14.96 -5.85 7.09
N ALA A 179 -15.13 -7.10 6.64
CA ALA A 179 -14.06 -8.10 6.67
C ALA A 179 -12.85 -7.68 5.85
N LEU A 180 -13.04 -7.13 4.65
CA LEU A 180 -11.94 -6.61 3.84
C LEU A 180 -11.29 -5.37 4.47
N LEU A 181 -12.07 -4.45 5.06
CA LEU A 181 -11.52 -3.29 5.79
C LEU A 181 -10.68 -3.73 6.99
N GLY A 182 -11.13 -4.77 7.71
CA GLY A 182 -10.35 -5.39 8.77
C GLY A 182 -9.06 -6.02 8.23
N LEU A 183 -9.07 -6.68 7.08
CA LEU A 183 -7.84 -7.14 6.42
C LEU A 183 -6.91 -5.98 6.03
N VAL A 184 -7.43 -4.89 5.46
CA VAL A 184 -6.62 -3.69 5.18
C VAL A 184 -5.98 -3.18 6.47
N PHE A 185 -6.73 -3.13 7.58
CA PHE A 185 -6.24 -2.71 8.89
C PHE A 185 -5.11 -3.62 9.37
N LEU A 186 -5.32 -4.94 9.26
CA LEU A 186 -4.39 -5.96 9.72
C LEU A 186 -3.14 -6.10 8.85
N PHE A 187 -3.16 -5.56 7.64
CA PHE A 187 -1.94 -5.32 6.86
C PHE A 187 -1.31 -3.98 7.22
N ARG A 188 -2.06 -2.88 7.17
CA ARG A 188 -1.53 -1.52 7.37
C ARG A 188 -2.59 -0.58 7.95
N GLN A 189 -2.45 -0.23 9.23
CA GLN A 189 -3.48 0.51 9.98
C GLN A 189 -3.82 1.86 9.34
N LEU A 190 -2.81 2.68 9.00
CA LEU A 190 -3.02 4.02 8.46
C LEU A 190 -3.75 3.98 7.10
N THR A 191 -3.39 3.05 6.23
CA THR A 191 -4.11 2.84 4.95
C THR A 191 -5.57 2.48 5.20
N ALA A 192 -5.85 1.64 6.19
CA ALA A 192 -7.22 1.25 6.52
C ALA A 192 -8.07 2.41 7.01
N VAL A 193 -7.49 3.36 7.75
CA VAL A 193 -8.18 4.60 8.15
C VAL A 193 -8.61 5.37 6.90
N PHE A 194 -7.72 5.60 5.95
CA PHE A 194 -8.05 6.33 4.72
C PHE A 194 -9.11 5.61 3.89
N VAL A 195 -8.97 4.29 3.71
CA VAL A 195 -9.95 3.48 2.95
C VAL A 195 -11.30 3.47 3.67
N ALA A 196 -11.33 3.28 4.99
CA ALA A 196 -12.56 3.29 5.77
C ALA A 196 -13.26 4.64 5.67
N MET A 197 -12.53 5.76 5.72
CA MET A 197 -13.08 7.10 5.50
C MET A 197 -13.74 7.22 4.12
N GLY A 198 -13.06 6.80 3.06
CA GLY A 198 -13.62 6.85 1.70
C GLY A 198 -14.85 5.96 1.53
N VAL A 199 -14.79 4.72 2.04
CA VAL A 199 -15.87 3.72 1.97
C VAL A 199 -17.09 4.17 2.79
N LEU A 200 -16.90 4.63 4.02
CA LEU A 200 -17.99 5.13 4.87
C LEU A 200 -18.64 6.36 4.25
N THR A 201 -17.84 7.31 3.78
CA THR A 201 -18.35 8.51 3.10
C THR A 201 -19.21 8.12 1.90
N PHE A 202 -18.72 7.20 1.06
CA PHE A 202 -19.45 6.69 -0.09
C PHE A 202 -20.78 6.03 0.31
N LEU A 203 -20.76 5.11 1.27
CA LEU A 203 -21.97 4.38 1.71
C LEU A 203 -23.04 5.28 2.35
N MET A 204 -22.64 6.44 2.90
CA MET A 204 -23.58 7.42 3.48
C MET A 204 -24.28 8.29 2.44
N VAL A 205 -23.67 8.48 1.27
CA VAL A 205 -24.20 9.30 0.17
C VAL A 205 -24.73 8.46 -0.99
N GLU A 206 -24.56 7.14 -0.92
CA GLU A 206 -24.98 6.21 -1.96
C GLU A 206 -26.50 6.22 -2.16
N ARG A 207 -26.92 6.22 -3.44
CA ARG A 207 -28.33 6.21 -3.83
C ARG A 207 -29.02 4.93 -3.35
N ARG A 208 -30.17 5.10 -2.68
CA ARG A 208 -31.04 3.99 -2.26
C ARG A 208 -32.34 3.95 -3.07
N PRO A 209 -32.93 2.77 -3.32
CA PRO A 209 -34.15 2.63 -4.11
C PRO A 209 -35.40 3.25 -3.47
N GLU A 210 -35.51 3.18 -2.14
CA GLU A 210 -36.67 3.75 -1.43
C GLU A 210 -36.47 5.24 -1.13
N PRO A 211 -37.46 6.10 -1.48
CA PRO A 211 -37.46 7.50 -1.07
C PRO A 211 -37.65 7.58 0.45
N GLN A 212 -36.54 7.54 1.20
CA GLN A 212 -36.56 7.86 2.62
C GLN A 212 -36.93 9.33 2.78
N ARG A 213 -38.00 9.61 3.53
CA ARG A 213 -38.28 10.97 4.00
C ARG A 213 -37.02 11.50 4.69
N SER A 214 -36.48 12.60 4.18
CA SER A 214 -35.32 13.29 4.73
C SER A 214 -35.59 13.69 6.20
N VAL A 215 -35.26 12.80 7.13
CA VAL A 215 -35.17 13.15 8.54
C VAL A 215 -33.74 13.62 8.76
N SER A 216 -33.57 14.92 9.01
CA SER A 216 -32.27 15.47 9.41
C SER A 216 -31.73 14.68 10.60
N SER A 217 -30.66 13.92 10.40
CA SER A 217 -30.08 13.07 11.44
C SER A 217 -28.66 13.52 11.77
N SER A 218 -28.37 13.70 13.05
CA SER A 218 -27.08 14.21 13.55
C SER A 218 -25.97 13.16 13.53
N GLY A 219 -26.32 11.87 13.58
CA GLY A 219 -25.35 10.76 13.67
C GLY A 219 -24.34 10.70 12.51
N PRO A 220 -24.78 10.62 11.24
CA PRO A 220 -23.87 10.57 10.09
C PRO A 220 -23.01 11.82 9.97
N ARG A 221 -23.61 12.99 10.26
CA ARG A 221 -22.89 14.27 10.28
C ARG A 221 -21.77 14.28 11.32
N LEU A 222 -21.97 13.70 12.50
CA LEU A 222 -20.92 13.57 13.51
C LEU A 222 -19.77 12.68 13.03
N VAL A 223 -20.05 11.54 12.41
CA VAL A 223 -19.01 10.64 11.86
C VAL A 223 -18.21 11.33 10.75
N LEU A 224 -18.88 12.06 9.86
CA LEU A 224 -18.23 12.82 8.80
C LEU A 224 -17.39 13.99 9.35
N ALA A 225 -17.89 14.69 10.38
CA ALA A 225 -17.15 15.76 11.06
C ALA A 225 -15.90 15.21 11.78
N ALA A 226 -16.03 14.09 12.48
CA ALA A 226 -14.88 13.43 13.11
C ALA A 226 -13.84 12.99 12.07
N SER A 227 -14.29 12.42 10.95
CA SER A 227 -13.40 12.08 9.82
C SER A 227 -12.70 13.33 9.26
N LEU A 228 -13.43 14.42 9.06
CA LEU A 228 -12.88 15.69 8.58
C LEU A 228 -11.82 16.26 9.53
N VAL A 229 -12.11 16.30 10.83
CA VAL A 229 -11.17 16.78 11.85
C VAL A 229 -9.91 15.90 11.90
N GLY A 230 -10.09 14.57 11.90
CA GLY A 230 -8.96 13.63 11.89
C GLY A 230 -8.08 13.79 10.65
N LEU A 231 -8.68 13.93 9.47
CA LEU A 231 -7.94 14.15 8.22
C LEU A 231 -7.20 15.49 8.21
N VAL A 232 -7.85 16.58 8.62
CA VAL A 232 -7.20 17.89 8.71
C VAL A 232 -6.06 17.85 9.72
N GLY A 233 -6.26 17.24 10.88
CA GLY A 233 -5.20 17.05 11.88
C GLY A 233 -4.01 16.30 11.29
N TYR A 234 -4.25 15.15 10.65
CA TYR A 234 -3.21 14.36 9.99
C TYR A 234 -2.43 15.17 8.94
N LEU A 235 -3.13 15.89 8.06
CA LEU A 235 -2.50 16.70 7.01
C LEU A 235 -1.73 17.90 7.56
N LEU A 236 -2.09 18.43 8.74
CA LEU A 236 -1.35 19.52 9.37
C LEU A 236 -0.10 19.03 10.09
N THR A 237 -0.10 17.79 10.61
CA THR A 237 1.02 17.26 11.40
C THR A 237 1.99 16.42 10.60
N SER A 238 1.55 15.81 9.49
CA SER A 238 2.30 14.71 8.85
C SER A 238 2.85 15.05 7.47
N THR A 239 2.61 16.26 6.94
CA THR A 239 3.01 16.59 5.57
C THR A 239 3.17 18.09 5.31
N ASP A 240 3.76 18.45 4.18
CA ASP A 240 3.88 19.84 3.76
C ASP A 240 2.64 20.32 2.97
N LEU A 241 2.52 21.65 2.83
CA LEU A 241 1.37 22.27 2.17
C LEU A 241 1.12 21.75 0.75
N THR A 242 2.18 21.45 -0.01
CA THR A 242 2.03 21.03 -1.41
C THR A 242 1.45 19.62 -1.51
N ALA A 243 1.92 18.66 -0.70
CA ALA A 243 1.34 17.32 -0.63
C ALA A 243 -0.08 17.36 -0.06
N ALA A 244 -0.34 18.18 0.96
CA ALA A 244 -1.70 18.39 1.48
C ALA A 244 -2.66 18.93 0.39
N LEU A 245 -2.19 19.82 -0.47
CA LEU A 245 -2.97 20.32 -1.61
C LEU A 245 -3.17 19.24 -2.68
N LEU A 246 -2.13 18.49 -3.06
CA LEU A 246 -2.23 17.48 -4.12
C LEU A 246 -3.14 16.31 -3.73
N PHE A 247 -3.03 15.82 -2.50
CA PHE A 247 -3.70 14.59 -2.08
C PHE A 247 -4.85 14.82 -1.08
N GLY A 248 -4.80 15.88 -0.28
CA GLY A 248 -5.75 16.14 0.82
C GLY A 248 -6.95 17.03 0.47
N CYS A 249 -6.81 17.96 -0.48
CA CYS A 249 -7.83 18.98 -0.71
C CYS A 249 -9.20 18.40 -1.12
N TYR A 250 -9.24 17.41 -2.01
CA TYR A 250 -10.49 16.84 -2.49
C TYR A 250 -11.13 15.84 -1.54
N PRO A 251 -10.40 14.96 -0.82
CA PRO A 251 -10.97 14.22 0.30
C PRO A 251 -11.69 15.15 1.31
N ILE A 252 -11.09 16.28 1.69
CA ILE A 252 -11.70 17.30 2.55
C ILE A 252 -12.99 17.85 1.93
N LEU A 253 -12.93 18.32 0.68
CA LEU A 253 -14.09 18.89 -0.01
C LEU A 253 -15.23 17.88 -0.17
N ILE A 254 -14.91 16.61 -0.39
CA ILE A 254 -15.88 15.52 -0.50
C ILE A 254 -16.52 15.23 0.86
N LEU A 255 -15.77 15.21 1.96
CA LEU A 255 -16.33 15.08 3.32
C LEU A 255 -17.28 16.23 3.65
N ILE A 256 -16.89 17.47 3.34
CA ILE A 256 -17.73 18.67 3.53
C ILE A 256 -19.01 18.54 2.70
N TRP A 257 -18.91 18.11 1.44
CA TRP A 257 -20.08 17.89 0.60
C TRP A 257 -20.98 16.77 1.14
N ALA A 258 -20.41 15.64 1.54
CA ALA A 258 -21.14 14.51 2.11
C ALA A 258 -21.86 14.89 3.41
N PHE A 259 -21.29 15.78 4.22
CA PHE A 259 -21.92 16.28 5.44
C PHE A 259 -23.29 16.94 5.17
N SER A 260 -23.39 17.67 4.06
CA SER A 260 -24.64 18.32 3.63
C SER A 260 -25.59 17.41 2.86
N HIS A 261 -25.08 16.32 2.26
CA HIS A 261 -25.84 15.48 1.30
C HIS A 261 -26.05 14.03 1.77
N THR A 262 -25.60 13.68 2.97
CA THR A 262 -25.84 12.35 3.57
C THR A 262 -27.34 12.09 3.69
N THR A 263 -27.78 10.91 3.19
CA THR A 263 -29.20 10.54 3.15
C THR A 263 -29.56 9.47 4.18
N ILE A 264 -28.56 8.88 4.84
CA ILE A 264 -28.77 7.80 5.80
C ILE A 264 -29.28 8.33 7.15
N GLY A 265 -30.25 7.65 7.76
CA GLY A 265 -30.69 7.96 9.13
C GLY A 265 -29.75 7.38 10.20
N THR A 266 -29.75 7.93 11.42
CA THR A 266 -28.91 7.44 12.55
C THR A 266 -29.07 5.95 12.82
N ARG A 267 -30.30 5.41 12.74
CA ARG A 267 -30.56 3.97 12.96
C ARG A 267 -29.88 3.11 11.89
N ASP A 268 -30.04 3.50 10.62
CA ASP A 268 -29.44 2.79 9.49
C ASP A 268 -27.92 2.88 9.54
N LEU A 269 -27.39 4.02 9.98
CA LEU A 269 -25.95 4.19 10.23
C LEU A 269 -25.47 3.21 11.32
N GLY A 270 -26.18 3.09 12.45
CA GLY A 270 -25.83 2.13 13.49
C GLY A 270 -25.82 0.68 12.98
N ILE A 271 -26.80 0.30 12.16
CA ILE A 271 -26.84 -1.01 11.49
C ILE A 271 -25.64 -1.17 10.55
N LEU A 272 -25.34 -0.15 9.74
CA LEU A 272 -24.19 -0.18 8.83
C LEU A 272 -22.87 -0.36 9.57
N LEU A 273 -22.61 0.49 10.58
CA LEU A 273 -21.40 0.44 11.39
C LEU A 273 -21.26 -0.89 12.12
N SER A 274 -22.34 -1.41 12.71
CA SER A 274 -22.29 -2.73 13.37
C SER A 274 -21.90 -3.84 12.41
N ARG A 275 -22.45 -3.87 11.18
CA ARG A 275 -22.11 -4.89 10.17
C ARG A 275 -20.66 -4.77 9.70
N LEU A 276 -20.18 -3.54 9.47
CA LEU A 276 -18.78 -3.30 9.12
C LEU A 276 -17.86 -3.77 10.25
N ALA A 277 -18.19 -3.41 11.50
CA ALA A 277 -17.45 -3.82 12.69
C ALA A 277 -17.45 -5.34 12.88
N PHE A 278 -18.59 -6.02 12.72
CA PHE A 278 -18.66 -7.49 12.78
C PHE A 278 -17.81 -8.16 11.70
N GLY A 279 -17.81 -7.61 10.49
CA GLY A 279 -16.95 -8.09 9.41
C GLY A 279 -15.47 -7.94 9.78
N ALA A 280 -15.09 -6.74 10.21
CA ALA A 280 -13.71 -6.43 10.59
C ALA A 280 -13.24 -7.30 11.76
N ALA A 281 -14.06 -7.44 12.80
CA ALA A 281 -13.80 -8.33 13.92
C ALA A 281 -13.65 -9.78 13.44
N GLY A 282 -14.52 -10.25 12.54
CA GLY A 282 -14.43 -11.58 11.94
C GLY A 282 -13.09 -11.82 11.23
N SER A 283 -12.56 -10.82 10.52
CA SER A 283 -11.23 -10.92 9.90
C SER A 283 -10.08 -10.89 10.91
N ALA A 284 -10.26 -10.31 12.10
CA ALA A 284 -9.25 -10.26 13.15
C ALA A 284 -9.22 -11.52 14.04
N LEU A 285 -10.32 -12.30 14.07
CA LEU A 285 -10.47 -13.45 14.96
C LEU A 285 -9.29 -14.46 14.90
N PRO A 286 -8.77 -14.87 13.73
CA PRO A 286 -7.65 -15.81 13.68
C PRO A 286 -6.41 -15.29 14.39
N LEU A 287 -6.05 -14.03 14.13
CA LEU A 287 -4.87 -13.39 14.72
C LEU A 287 -5.05 -13.12 16.21
N VAL A 288 -6.22 -12.65 16.63
CA VAL A 288 -6.54 -12.50 18.07
C VAL A 288 -6.49 -13.85 18.77
N GLY A 289 -7.06 -14.89 18.16
CA GLY A 289 -7.01 -16.26 18.66
C GLY A 289 -5.59 -16.78 18.83
N TYR A 290 -4.72 -16.51 17.85
CA TYR A 290 -3.29 -16.80 17.92
C TYR A 290 -2.62 -16.12 19.12
N HIS A 291 -2.78 -14.81 19.28
CA HIS A 291 -2.16 -14.08 20.40
C HIS A 291 -2.74 -14.48 21.76
N VAL A 292 -4.03 -14.83 21.84
CA VAL A 292 -4.63 -15.37 23.07
C VAL A 292 -4.05 -16.73 23.41
N PHE A 293 -3.92 -17.62 22.42
CA PHE A 293 -3.38 -18.96 22.61
C PHE A 293 -1.93 -18.93 23.10
N HIS A 294 -1.11 -18.02 22.59
CA HIS A 294 0.30 -17.87 22.98
C HIS A 294 0.54 -16.87 24.14
N GLY A 295 -0.50 -16.26 24.70
CA GLY A 295 -0.35 -15.28 25.78
C GLY A 295 0.32 -13.96 25.38
N SER A 296 0.39 -13.64 24.07
CA SER A 296 1.10 -12.48 23.52
C SER A 296 0.21 -11.26 23.26
N VAL A 297 -1.07 -11.27 23.66
CA VAL A 297 -2.05 -10.18 23.42
C VAL A 297 -1.56 -8.82 23.89
N ARG A 298 -0.98 -8.73 25.10
CA ARG A 298 -0.50 -7.45 25.65
C ARG A 298 0.66 -6.90 24.82
N ALA A 299 1.58 -7.77 24.43
CA ALA A 299 2.76 -7.40 23.67
C ALA A 299 2.37 -6.97 22.24
N TRP A 300 1.50 -7.74 21.58
CA TRP A 300 0.89 -7.37 20.31
C TRP A 300 0.18 -6.02 20.37
N ALA A 301 -0.66 -5.80 21.39
CA ALA A 301 -1.37 -4.54 21.55
C ALA A 301 -0.42 -3.35 21.76
N ARG A 302 0.65 -3.53 22.54
CA ARG A 302 1.66 -2.48 22.75
C ARG A 302 2.39 -2.17 21.45
N ASP A 303 2.93 -3.17 20.77
CA ASP A 303 3.79 -2.95 19.61
C ASP A 303 2.97 -2.41 18.42
N THR A 304 1.82 -3.02 18.14
CA THR A 304 0.97 -2.67 17.00
C THR A 304 0.24 -1.35 17.14
N PHE A 305 -0.15 -0.93 18.36
CA PHE A 305 -0.99 0.28 18.54
C PHE A 305 -0.31 1.42 19.29
N VAL A 306 0.67 1.14 20.14
CA VAL A 306 1.38 2.17 20.93
C VAL A 306 2.71 2.49 20.25
N ARG A 307 3.59 1.49 20.05
CA ARG A 307 4.90 1.71 19.43
C ARG A 307 4.79 2.18 17.98
N SER A 308 3.83 1.67 17.22
CA SER A 308 3.63 2.13 15.83
C SER A 308 3.33 3.63 15.69
N LEU A 309 2.92 4.33 16.76
CA LEU A 309 2.73 5.78 16.75
C LEU A 309 4.06 6.55 16.73
N SER A 310 5.14 5.99 17.28
CA SER A 310 6.48 6.62 17.29
C SER A 310 7.06 6.76 15.90
N ILE A 311 6.63 5.92 14.94
CA ILE A 311 7.07 6.00 13.54
C ILE A 311 6.84 7.41 13.00
N GLY A 312 5.71 8.04 13.35
CA GLY A 312 5.38 9.40 12.89
C GLY A 312 6.32 10.50 13.41
N GLU A 313 7.15 10.21 14.40
CA GLU A 313 8.08 11.14 15.03
C GLU A 313 9.49 11.10 14.40
N LEU A 314 9.75 10.13 13.51
CA LEU A 314 11.04 9.98 12.84
C LEU A 314 11.31 11.16 11.90
N GLU A 315 12.45 11.84 12.10
CA GLU A 315 12.81 13.07 11.39
C GLU A 315 12.77 12.88 9.86
N HIS A 316 13.28 11.75 9.36
CA HIS A 316 13.37 11.48 7.94
C HIS A 316 12.00 11.44 7.23
N ILE A 317 10.90 11.10 7.93
CA ILE A 317 9.55 11.07 7.34
C ILE A 317 9.14 12.46 6.83
N SER A 318 9.67 13.52 7.43
CA SER A 318 9.38 14.91 7.07
C SER A 318 10.30 15.49 5.97
N THR A 319 11.36 14.76 5.58
CA THR A 319 12.41 15.29 4.68
C THR A 319 12.01 15.25 3.21
N GLY A 320 11.29 14.20 2.79
CA GLY A 320 10.84 14.05 1.41
C GLY A 320 9.81 15.11 1.02
N ARG A 321 9.96 15.70 -0.18
CA ARG A 321 9.02 16.68 -0.72
C ARG A 321 8.79 16.46 -2.20
N TYR A 322 7.65 15.87 -2.55
CA TYR A 322 7.35 15.50 -3.93
C TYR A 322 7.55 16.62 -4.96
N VAL A 323 7.06 17.83 -4.66
CA VAL A 323 7.15 18.95 -5.61
C VAL A 323 8.60 19.36 -5.86
N TRP A 324 9.45 19.34 -4.84
CA TRP A 324 10.86 19.73 -4.98
C TRP A 324 11.69 18.60 -5.57
N ASP A 325 11.56 17.40 -5.02
CA ASP A 325 12.41 16.25 -5.36
C ASP A 325 12.06 15.65 -6.70
N ILE A 326 10.78 15.61 -7.06
CA ILE A 326 10.29 15.00 -8.31
C ILE A 326 9.72 16.06 -9.25
N GLY A 327 8.86 16.96 -8.75
CA GLY A 327 8.11 17.90 -9.59
C GLY A 327 9.00 18.87 -10.37
N LEU A 328 9.83 19.65 -9.66
CA LEU A 328 10.70 20.65 -10.30
C LEU A 328 11.79 20.00 -11.18
N ARG A 329 12.34 18.86 -10.74
CA ARG A 329 13.26 18.08 -11.57
C ARG A 329 12.59 17.61 -12.86
N SER A 330 11.35 17.13 -12.77
CA SER A 330 10.58 16.70 -13.94
C SER A 330 10.32 17.89 -14.87
N ILE A 331 9.99 19.07 -14.34
CA ILE A 331 9.85 20.28 -15.16
C ILE A 331 11.17 20.62 -15.87
N ASN A 332 12.30 20.53 -15.18
CA ASN A 332 13.61 20.75 -15.77
C ASN A 332 13.91 19.77 -16.91
N GLU A 333 13.72 18.47 -16.68
CA GLU A 333 13.90 17.43 -17.71
C GLU A 333 12.92 17.57 -18.88
N LEU A 334 11.69 18.04 -18.63
CA LEU A 334 10.71 18.30 -19.68
C LEU A 334 11.17 19.41 -20.63
N LEU A 335 11.82 20.46 -20.10
CA LEU A 335 12.27 21.61 -20.87
C LEU A 335 13.62 21.38 -21.55
N PHE A 336 14.57 20.78 -20.85
CA PHE A 336 15.98 20.73 -21.25
C PHE A 336 16.53 19.32 -21.43
N GLY A 337 15.81 18.29 -20.97
CA GLY A 337 16.26 16.90 -21.00
C GLY A 337 16.23 16.27 -22.39
N SER A 338 16.77 15.05 -22.47
CA SER A 338 16.70 14.18 -23.65
C SER A 338 15.26 13.74 -23.93
N ILE A 339 14.99 13.13 -25.10
CA ILE A 339 13.67 12.57 -25.42
C ILE A 339 13.19 11.56 -24.35
N ILE A 340 14.10 10.72 -23.84
CA ILE A 340 13.80 9.74 -22.79
C ILE A 340 13.49 10.46 -21.48
N ALA A 341 14.31 11.44 -21.10
CA ALA A 341 14.09 12.20 -19.86
C ALA A 341 12.78 13.00 -19.90
N ARG A 342 12.40 13.56 -21.06
CA ARG A 342 11.10 14.23 -21.24
C ARG A 342 9.92 13.28 -21.08
N LEU A 343 10.02 12.05 -21.61
CA LEU A 343 8.96 11.04 -21.43
C LEU A 343 8.80 10.66 -19.95
N ASN A 344 9.91 10.48 -19.24
CA ASN A 344 9.89 10.18 -17.81
C ASN A 344 9.40 11.38 -16.98
N ALA A 345 9.78 12.60 -17.35
CA ALA A 345 9.25 13.82 -16.75
C ALA A 345 7.72 13.93 -16.87
N VAL A 346 7.16 13.66 -18.06
CA VAL A 346 5.71 13.61 -18.25
C VAL A 346 5.07 12.54 -17.37
N TYR A 347 5.70 11.37 -17.27
CA TYR A 347 5.24 10.28 -16.41
C TYR A 347 5.17 10.71 -14.94
N TRP A 348 6.25 11.24 -14.38
CA TRP A 348 6.30 11.68 -12.98
C TRP A 348 5.33 12.83 -12.68
N ILE A 349 5.23 13.82 -13.57
CA ILE A 349 4.23 14.89 -13.43
C ILE A 349 2.82 14.30 -13.43
N ALA A 350 2.53 13.34 -14.32
CA ALA A 350 1.23 12.68 -14.37
C ALA A 350 0.91 11.95 -13.05
N LEU A 351 1.87 11.22 -12.47
CA LEU A 351 1.68 10.53 -11.20
C LEU A 351 1.38 11.50 -10.03
N LEU A 352 2.03 12.66 -10.00
CA LEU A 352 1.81 13.67 -8.96
C LEU A 352 0.43 14.32 -9.05
N VAL A 353 -0.06 14.59 -10.27
CA VAL A 353 -1.30 15.36 -10.46
C VAL A 353 -2.56 14.49 -10.61
N VAL A 354 -2.43 13.19 -10.86
CA VAL A 354 -3.57 12.33 -11.21
C VAL A 354 -4.61 12.25 -10.09
N ALA A 355 -4.17 12.08 -8.83
CA ALA A 355 -5.07 12.02 -7.68
C ALA A 355 -5.87 13.34 -7.53
N PHE A 356 -5.20 14.47 -7.64
CA PHE A 356 -5.84 15.80 -7.63
C PHE A 356 -6.86 15.95 -8.77
N ALA A 357 -6.48 15.58 -9.99
CA ALA A 357 -7.35 15.68 -11.17
C ALA A 357 -8.62 14.83 -11.04
N ILE A 358 -8.51 13.64 -10.46
CA ILE A 358 -9.63 12.75 -10.18
C ILE A 358 -10.51 13.32 -9.08
N GLY A 359 -9.92 13.79 -7.98
CA GLY A 359 -10.63 14.45 -6.90
C GLY A 359 -11.47 15.63 -7.42
N ARG A 360 -10.86 16.48 -8.26
CA ARG A 360 -11.54 17.59 -8.95
C ARG A 360 -12.72 17.13 -9.78
N SER A 361 -12.49 16.14 -10.63
CA SER A 361 -13.49 15.63 -11.58
C SER A 361 -14.66 14.95 -10.86
N LEU A 362 -14.36 14.14 -9.84
CA LEU A 362 -15.35 13.51 -8.98
C LEU A 362 -16.19 14.58 -8.27
N TYR A 363 -15.54 15.51 -7.58
CA TYR A 363 -16.22 16.55 -6.82
C TYR A 363 -17.10 17.45 -7.69
N GLY A 364 -16.64 17.83 -8.88
CA GLY A 364 -17.45 18.56 -9.86
C GLY A 364 -18.74 17.81 -10.22
N ARG A 365 -18.64 16.50 -10.49
CA ARG A 365 -19.81 15.65 -10.78
C ARG A 365 -20.75 15.50 -9.57
N LEU A 366 -20.22 15.45 -8.35
CA LEU A 366 -21.01 15.38 -7.13
C LEU A 366 -21.82 16.66 -6.89
N ARG A 367 -21.23 17.84 -7.13
CA ARG A 367 -21.91 19.13 -6.99
C ARG A 367 -23.17 19.25 -7.86
N HIS A 368 -23.17 18.63 -9.04
CA HIS A 368 -24.32 18.67 -9.94
C HIS A 368 -25.42 17.62 -9.63
N ARG A 369 -25.19 16.69 -8.68
CA ARG A 369 -26.08 15.55 -8.41
C ARG A 369 -26.78 15.59 -7.04
N SER A 370 -26.93 16.78 -6.46
CA SER A 370 -27.30 16.98 -5.04
C SER A 370 -28.61 16.33 -4.56
N GLN A 371 -29.53 15.92 -5.44
CA GLN A 371 -30.87 15.47 -5.02
C GLN A 371 -31.09 13.94 -5.03
N TRP A 372 -30.26 13.15 -5.70
CA TRP A 372 -30.60 11.75 -6.03
C TRP A 372 -29.65 10.70 -5.45
N GLY A 373 -28.70 11.10 -4.60
CA GLY A 373 -27.64 10.24 -4.09
C GLY A 373 -26.59 9.88 -5.15
N VAL A 374 -25.55 9.19 -4.72
CA VAL A 374 -24.40 8.81 -5.55
C VAL A 374 -24.59 7.38 -6.07
N PRO A 375 -24.55 7.14 -7.39
CA PRO A 375 -24.63 5.79 -7.92
C PRO A 375 -23.45 4.89 -7.54
N THR A 376 -23.68 3.58 -7.57
CA THR A 376 -22.68 2.53 -7.31
C THR A 376 -21.42 2.66 -8.18
N GLU A 377 -21.57 3.15 -9.40
CA GLU A 377 -20.46 3.35 -10.33
C GLU A 377 -19.37 4.28 -9.75
N TYR A 378 -19.71 5.20 -8.85
CA TYR A 378 -18.73 6.14 -8.29
C TYR A 378 -17.88 5.55 -7.15
N ALA A 379 -18.07 4.29 -6.77
CA ALA A 379 -17.30 3.67 -5.68
C ALA A 379 -15.78 3.71 -5.93
N LEU A 380 -15.32 3.35 -7.14
CA LEU A 380 -13.91 3.36 -7.51
C LEU A 380 -13.25 4.74 -7.34
N PRO A 381 -13.75 5.83 -7.99
CA PRO A 381 -13.14 7.14 -7.82
C PRO A 381 -13.28 7.68 -6.39
N PHE A 382 -14.33 7.33 -5.64
CA PHE A 382 -14.41 7.67 -4.21
C PHE A 382 -13.26 7.02 -3.43
N VAL A 383 -13.13 5.69 -3.52
CA VAL A 383 -12.10 4.95 -2.78
C VAL A 383 -10.70 5.39 -3.20
N ALA A 384 -10.46 5.59 -4.50
CA ALA A 384 -9.15 6.02 -5.02
C ALA A 384 -8.71 7.38 -4.48
N VAL A 385 -9.62 8.37 -4.40
CA VAL A 385 -9.29 9.72 -3.89
C VAL A 385 -8.86 9.69 -2.43
N PHE A 386 -9.50 8.86 -1.59
CA PHE A 386 -9.07 8.70 -0.20
C PHE A 386 -7.83 7.81 -0.08
N TYR A 387 -7.72 6.74 -0.86
CA TYR A 387 -6.53 5.88 -0.87
C TYR A 387 -5.27 6.66 -1.27
N ALA A 388 -5.39 7.69 -2.12
CA ALA A 388 -4.28 8.57 -2.50
C ALA A 388 -3.62 9.31 -1.32
N LEU A 389 -4.28 9.39 -0.16
CA LEU A 389 -3.66 9.88 1.08
C LEU A 389 -2.51 8.99 1.56
N VAL A 390 -2.41 7.74 1.11
CA VAL A 390 -1.24 6.89 1.39
C VAL A 390 0.04 7.55 0.87
N SER A 391 -0.02 8.31 -0.23
CA SER A 391 1.15 9.01 -0.78
C SER A 391 1.63 10.15 0.10
N VAL A 392 0.79 10.66 1.00
CA VAL A 392 1.17 11.70 1.96
C VAL A 392 2.15 11.17 3.01
N PHE A 393 2.05 9.87 3.33
CA PHE A 393 2.95 9.21 4.27
C PHE A 393 4.34 9.07 3.66
N ASN A 394 5.35 9.70 4.27
CA ASN A 394 6.76 9.72 3.85
C ASN A 394 6.90 9.97 2.34
N GLN A 395 7.04 11.22 1.90
CA GLN A 395 6.84 11.63 0.50
C GLN A 395 7.95 11.19 -0.48
N ILE A 396 8.13 9.88 -0.61
CA ILE A 396 9.10 9.22 -1.48
C ILE A 396 8.37 8.47 -2.60
N PRO A 397 9.04 8.12 -3.72
CA PRO A 397 8.42 7.48 -4.88
C PRO A 397 7.64 6.21 -4.54
N PHE A 398 8.09 5.48 -3.52
CA PHE A 398 7.42 4.30 -2.99
C PHE A 398 5.92 4.54 -2.70
N TYR A 399 5.59 5.54 -1.88
CA TYR A 399 4.19 5.76 -1.49
C TYR A 399 3.36 6.43 -2.59
N LEU A 400 4.02 7.12 -3.53
CA LEU A 400 3.36 7.58 -4.75
C LEU A 400 2.90 6.39 -5.61
N TYR A 401 3.76 5.40 -5.82
CA TYR A 401 3.43 4.21 -6.60
C TYR A 401 2.30 3.37 -6.00
N LEU A 402 2.19 3.30 -4.68
CA LEU A 402 1.10 2.59 -4.02
C LEU A 402 -0.29 3.11 -4.45
N SER A 403 -0.44 4.42 -4.69
CA SER A 403 -1.74 5.02 -5.02
C SER A 403 -1.92 5.37 -6.50
N ALA A 404 -0.83 5.56 -7.24
CA ALA A 404 -0.84 6.06 -8.61
C ALA A 404 -1.62 5.15 -9.57
N GLY A 405 -1.39 3.83 -9.51
CA GLY A 405 -2.09 2.86 -10.35
C GLY A 405 -3.61 2.91 -10.17
N LEU A 406 -4.08 2.86 -8.91
CA LEU A 406 -5.50 2.95 -8.58
C LEU A 406 -6.11 4.30 -9.00
N SER A 407 -5.35 5.38 -8.83
CA SER A 407 -5.75 6.71 -9.28
C SER A 407 -5.94 6.73 -10.81
N ILE A 408 -4.94 6.37 -11.61
CA ILE A 408 -5.06 6.37 -13.08
C ILE A 408 -6.26 5.53 -13.55
N VAL A 409 -6.47 4.36 -12.94
CA VAL A 409 -7.63 3.52 -13.18
C VAL A 409 -8.94 4.24 -12.83
N ALA A 410 -9.05 4.89 -11.67
CA ALA A 410 -10.21 5.72 -11.34
C ALA A 410 -10.44 6.87 -12.34
N GLY A 411 -9.38 7.47 -12.87
CA GLY A 411 -9.44 8.46 -13.95
C GLY A 411 -10.06 7.86 -15.22
N LEU A 412 -9.57 6.71 -15.68
CA LEU A 412 -10.15 5.97 -16.81
C LEU A 412 -11.65 5.72 -16.61
N TRP A 413 -12.04 5.31 -15.40
CA TRP A 413 -13.45 5.06 -15.08
C TRP A 413 -14.31 6.32 -15.16
N LEU A 414 -13.83 7.45 -14.61
CA LEU A 414 -14.57 8.71 -14.68
C LEU A 414 -14.73 9.18 -16.12
N PHE A 415 -13.65 9.23 -16.90
CA PHE A 415 -13.68 9.80 -18.25
C PHE A 415 -14.27 8.87 -19.32
N VAL A 416 -14.42 7.58 -19.05
CA VAL A 416 -14.91 6.61 -20.03
C VAL A 416 -16.10 5.78 -19.53
N GLY A 417 -16.00 5.23 -18.32
CA GLY A 417 -17.00 4.30 -17.79
C GLY A 417 -18.33 4.95 -17.42
N VAL A 418 -18.29 6.00 -16.59
CA VAL A 418 -19.51 6.64 -16.06
C VAL A 418 -20.35 7.28 -17.16
N GLU A 419 -19.72 7.96 -18.13
CA GLU A 419 -20.43 8.62 -19.23
C GLU A 419 -21.10 7.60 -20.15
N SER A 420 -20.46 6.44 -20.39
CA SER A 420 -21.04 5.36 -21.19
C SER A 420 -22.29 4.74 -20.55
N ILE A 421 -22.39 4.76 -19.22
CA ILE A 421 -23.51 4.14 -18.48
C ILE A 421 -24.65 5.15 -18.29
N SER A 422 -24.33 6.41 -17.99
CA SER A 422 -25.31 7.37 -17.47
C SER A 422 -26.18 8.04 -18.53
N GLU A 423 -25.74 8.15 -19.78
CA GLU A 423 -26.40 9.09 -20.71
C GLU A 423 -26.99 8.45 -21.97
N GLY A 424 -26.58 7.24 -22.39
CA GLY A 424 -26.98 6.72 -23.71
C GLY A 424 -26.53 7.58 -24.91
N VAL A 425 -26.05 8.79 -24.65
CA VAL A 425 -25.32 9.68 -25.53
C VAL A 425 -23.96 9.04 -25.74
N GLY A 426 -23.68 8.64 -26.98
CA GLY A 426 -22.42 8.02 -27.32
C GLY A 426 -21.26 8.94 -26.94
N VAL A 427 -20.54 8.60 -25.87
CA VAL A 427 -19.21 9.15 -25.59
C VAL A 427 -18.46 9.14 -26.90
N THR A 428 -17.97 10.30 -27.33
CA THR A 428 -17.29 10.37 -28.63
C THR A 428 -16.12 9.40 -28.59
N LYS A 429 -16.11 8.41 -29.49
CA LYS A 429 -15.07 7.36 -29.57
C LYS A 429 -13.64 7.93 -29.55
N ARG A 430 -13.48 9.21 -29.89
CA ARG A 430 -12.22 9.96 -29.85
C ARG A 430 -11.69 10.21 -28.43
N SER A 431 -12.53 10.63 -27.48
CA SER A 431 -12.10 10.92 -26.10
C SER A 431 -11.60 9.65 -25.40
N THR A 432 -12.37 8.56 -25.51
CA THR A 432 -11.99 7.25 -24.97
C THR A 432 -10.63 6.78 -25.47
N ARG A 433 -10.36 6.88 -26.77
CA ARG A 433 -9.08 6.47 -27.36
C ARG A 433 -7.90 7.27 -26.81
N SER A 434 -8.07 8.57 -26.58
CA SER A 434 -7.01 9.42 -26.01
C SER A 434 -6.68 9.03 -24.57
N VAL A 435 -7.69 8.87 -23.70
CA VAL A 435 -7.45 8.51 -22.29
C VAL A 435 -6.84 7.11 -22.18
N VAL A 436 -7.34 6.15 -22.95
CA VAL A 436 -6.77 4.80 -23.04
C VAL A 436 -5.32 4.84 -23.56
N GLY A 437 -5.05 5.64 -24.58
CA GLY A 437 -3.70 5.83 -25.13
C GLY A 437 -2.72 6.42 -24.12
N VAL A 438 -3.15 7.41 -23.34
CA VAL A 438 -2.34 8.00 -22.26
C VAL A 438 -2.04 6.96 -21.18
N ALA A 439 -3.04 6.21 -20.71
CA ALA A 439 -2.83 5.17 -19.70
C ALA A 439 -1.84 4.08 -20.17
N LEU A 440 -1.97 3.65 -21.43
CA LEU A 440 -1.01 2.72 -22.04
C LEU A 440 0.39 3.32 -22.15
N ALA A 441 0.52 4.57 -22.59
CA ALA A 441 1.81 5.23 -22.69
C ALA A 441 2.51 5.33 -21.33
N LEU A 442 1.79 5.72 -20.27
CA LEU A 442 2.31 5.74 -18.90
C LEU A 442 2.70 4.33 -18.43
N SER A 443 1.92 3.31 -18.76
CA SER A 443 2.22 1.91 -18.41
C SER A 443 3.48 1.41 -19.10
N VAL A 444 3.72 1.82 -20.35
CA VAL A 444 4.95 1.50 -21.10
C VAL A 444 6.16 2.19 -20.48
N VAL A 445 6.06 3.48 -20.12
CA VAL A 445 7.15 4.19 -19.42
C VAL A 445 7.47 3.52 -18.08
N ALA A 446 6.43 3.21 -17.28
CA ALA A 446 6.56 2.50 -16.01
C ALA A 446 7.29 1.16 -16.14
N ALA A 447 6.85 0.32 -17.09
CA ALA A 447 7.46 -0.99 -17.33
C ALA A 447 8.88 -0.90 -17.91
N THR A 448 9.18 0.14 -18.69
CA THR A 448 10.47 0.24 -19.39
C THR A 448 11.57 0.85 -18.52
N PHE A 449 11.26 1.88 -17.72
CA PHE A 449 12.25 2.71 -17.03
C PHE A 449 12.23 2.60 -15.51
N HIS A 450 11.17 2.04 -14.92
CA HIS A 450 10.99 2.07 -13.46
C HIS A 450 10.74 0.69 -12.84
N ALA A 451 10.03 -0.21 -13.52
CA ALA A 451 9.74 -1.54 -13.00
C ALA A 451 11.02 -2.33 -12.70
N GLY A 452 11.10 -2.90 -11.49
CA GLY A 452 12.25 -3.70 -11.07
C GLY A 452 13.58 -2.93 -11.06
N GLN A 453 13.57 -1.64 -10.76
CA GLN A 453 14.79 -0.83 -10.65
C GLN A 453 15.11 -0.53 -9.18
N PRO A 454 16.39 -0.42 -8.81
CA PRO A 454 16.81 -0.31 -7.41
C PRO A 454 16.53 1.08 -6.84
N TYR A 455 16.44 1.12 -5.51
CA TYR A 455 16.24 2.35 -4.72
C TYR A 455 17.55 3.11 -4.48
N THR A 456 18.69 2.56 -4.88
CA THR A 456 20.00 3.24 -4.92
C THR A 456 20.03 4.42 -5.91
N ARG A 457 19.09 4.46 -6.87
CA ARG A 457 18.98 5.56 -7.83
C ARG A 457 18.68 6.89 -7.13
N THR A 458 19.39 7.94 -7.54
CA THR A 458 19.07 9.28 -7.08
C THR A 458 17.73 9.76 -7.67
N TYR A 459 17.14 10.81 -7.09
CA TYR A 459 15.97 11.47 -7.69
C TYR A 459 16.22 11.95 -9.12
N SER A 460 17.46 12.33 -9.45
CA SER A 460 17.83 12.76 -10.81
C SER A 460 17.78 11.58 -11.79
N ASP A 461 18.32 10.43 -11.39
CA ASP A 461 18.33 9.22 -12.21
C ASP A 461 16.90 8.72 -12.44
N LEU A 462 16.09 8.75 -11.38
CA LEU A 462 14.69 8.37 -11.40
C LEU A 462 13.86 9.26 -12.33
N VAL A 463 14.03 10.58 -12.28
CA VAL A 463 13.27 11.52 -13.15
C VAL A 463 13.74 11.47 -14.59
N SER A 464 15.04 11.29 -14.83
CA SER A 464 15.60 11.20 -16.18
C SER A 464 15.37 9.84 -16.85
N GLY A 465 14.86 8.86 -16.10
CA GLY A 465 14.62 7.50 -16.59
C GLY A 465 15.91 6.69 -16.75
N GLN A 466 16.97 7.05 -16.03
CA GLN A 466 18.19 6.24 -15.98
C GLN A 466 17.91 4.92 -15.27
N ARG A 467 18.50 3.87 -15.82
CA ARG A 467 18.35 2.50 -15.36
C ARG A 467 19.69 1.99 -14.87
N VAL A 468 19.63 1.12 -13.86
CA VAL A 468 20.77 0.34 -13.40
C VAL A 468 20.66 -1.04 -14.03
N ASP A 469 21.76 -1.50 -14.63
CA ASP A 469 21.87 -2.87 -15.13
C ASP A 469 22.09 -3.80 -13.95
N LEU A 470 21.05 -4.56 -13.61
CA LEU A 470 21.07 -5.48 -12.49
C LEU A 470 21.79 -6.78 -12.86
N ILE A 471 22.49 -7.35 -11.89
CA ILE A 471 23.10 -8.67 -11.98
C ILE A 471 22.32 -9.66 -11.14
N ARG A 472 22.37 -10.94 -11.51
CA ARG A 472 21.81 -12.01 -10.68
C ARG A 472 22.71 -12.15 -9.46
N SER A 473 22.16 -11.99 -8.27
CA SER A 473 22.91 -12.14 -7.04
C SER A 473 23.41 -13.59 -6.88
N GLU A 474 24.67 -13.72 -6.46
CA GLU A 474 25.30 -14.97 -6.06
C GLU A 474 25.09 -15.27 -4.58
N LEU A 475 24.53 -14.32 -3.81
CA LEU A 475 24.17 -14.50 -2.40
C LEU A 475 23.14 -15.64 -2.26
N PRO A 476 23.46 -16.75 -1.57
CA PRO A 476 22.68 -17.98 -1.63
C PRO A 476 21.20 -17.84 -1.23
N ARG A 477 20.92 -16.97 -0.25
CA ARG A 477 19.58 -16.76 0.31
C ARG A 477 18.83 -15.56 -0.30
N LEU A 478 19.42 -14.81 -1.21
CA LEU A 478 18.74 -13.64 -1.79
C LEU A 478 17.78 -14.07 -2.91
N GLY A 479 18.33 -14.68 -3.97
CA GLY A 479 17.55 -15.15 -5.11
C GLY A 479 16.96 -14.05 -6.00
N LEU A 480 17.51 -12.83 -5.92
CA LEU A 480 17.09 -11.64 -6.66
C LEU A 480 18.15 -11.18 -7.67
N TRP A 481 17.78 -10.25 -8.54
CA TRP A 481 18.69 -9.41 -9.28
C TRP A 481 18.80 -8.06 -8.59
N ILE A 482 20.03 -7.63 -8.30
CA ILE A 482 20.29 -6.41 -7.54
C ILE A 482 21.36 -5.55 -8.22
N ASP A 483 21.57 -4.36 -7.65
CA ASP A 483 22.63 -3.46 -8.08
C ASP A 483 24.00 -4.13 -7.86
N PRO A 484 24.91 -4.13 -8.86
CA PRO A 484 26.26 -4.67 -8.68
C PRO A 484 27.03 -4.10 -7.48
N GLN A 485 26.77 -2.85 -7.10
CA GLN A 485 27.40 -2.23 -5.93
C GLN A 485 26.87 -2.83 -4.63
N GLU A 486 25.55 -3.11 -4.56
CA GLU A 486 24.95 -3.79 -3.42
C GLU A 486 25.46 -5.24 -3.32
N GLU A 487 25.56 -5.97 -4.43
CA GLU A 487 26.10 -7.34 -4.44
C GLU A 487 27.52 -7.38 -3.86
N ALA A 488 28.39 -6.47 -4.31
CA ALA A 488 29.76 -6.39 -3.82
C ALA A 488 29.80 -6.06 -2.32
N LEU A 489 29.02 -5.05 -1.89
CA LEU A 489 28.92 -4.63 -0.49
C LEU A 489 28.46 -5.78 0.41
N TYR A 490 27.37 -6.45 0.06
CA TYR A 490 26.82 -7.55 0.85
C TYR A 490 27.72 -8.78 0.84
N SER A 491 28.39 -9.08 -0.27
CA SER A 491 29.36 -10.18 -0.32
C SER A 491 30.52 -9.94 0.65
N GLU A 492 31.04 -8.71 0.71
CA GLU A 492 32.12 -8.32 1.61
C GLU A 492 31.66 -8.35 3.08
N LEU A 493 30.47 -7.81 3.37
CA LEU A 493 29.87 -7.85 4.71
C LEU A 493 29.70 -9.29 5.21
N LEU A 494 29.12 -10.17 4.39
CA LEU A 494 28.88 -11.56 4.77
C LEU A 494 30.19 -12.33 4.96
N GLN A 495 31.19 -12.11 4.10
CA GLN A 495 32.51 -12.69 4.28
C GLN A 495 33.15 -12.24 5.61
N LEU A 496 33.02 -10.96 5.96
CA LEU A 496 33.57 -10.43 7.19
C LEU A 496 32.85 -10.98 8.43
N ILE A 497 31.51 -11.08 8.40
CA ILE A 497 30.71 -11.73 9.45
C ILE A 497 31.15 -13.19 9.61
N ASP A 498 31.27 -13.95 8.52
CA ASP A 498 31.68 -15.36 8.57
C ASP A 498 33.11 -15.56 9.09
N SER A 499 34.01 -14.59 8.84
CA SER A 499 35.39 -14.68 9.34
C SER A 499 35.54 -14.33 10.83
N ASN A 500 34.56 -13.63 11.42
CA ASN A 500 34.62 -13.14 12.80
C ASN A 500 33.57 -13.77 13.73
N THR A 501 32.69 -14.63 13.22
CA THR A 501 31.62 -15.28 14.01
C THR A 501 31.43 -16.74 13.62
N GLN A 502 30.98 -17.55 14.56
CA GLN A 502 30.57 -18.94 14.37
C GLN A 502 29.07 -19.04 14.04
N ALA A 503 28.64 -20.18 13.52
CA ALA A 503 27.24 -20.40 13.11
C ALA A 503 26.22 -20.25 14.24
N ASN A 504 26.61 -20.50 15.50
CA ASN A 504 25.75 -20.37 16.67
C ASN A 504 25.88 -19.03 17.39
N ASP A 505 26.74 -18.14 16.89
CA ASP A 505 26.93 -16.82 17.50
C ASP A 505 25.71 -15.94 17.23
N VAL A 506 25.44 -15.05 18.19
CA VAL A 506 24.43 -14.00 18.04
C VAL A 506 25.06 -12.80 17.34
N LEU A 507 24.39 -12.33 16.29
CA LEU A 507 24.70 -11.08 15.62
C LEU A 507 23.79 -9.98 16.18
N PHE A 508 24.28 -8.75 16.25
CA PHE A 508 23.44 -7.58 16.45
C PHE A 508 23.61 -6.61 15.29
N THR A 509 22.49 -6.16 14.71
CA THR A 509 22.49 -5.22 13.58
C THR A 509 21.64 -4.03 13.94
N VAL A 510 22.08 -2.83 13.60
CA VAL A 510 21.45 -1.58 14.04
C VAL A 510 21.70 -0.47 13.00
N PRO A 511 20.72 0.41 12.73
CA PRO A 511 19.38 0.45 13.33
C PRO A 511 18.36 -0.52 12.73
N ASN A 512 18.46 -0.88 11.43
CA ASN A 512 17.43 -1.65 10.74
C ASN A 512 17.98 -2.46 9.56
N ASN A 513 18.85 -3.43 9.86
CA ASN A 513 19.50 -4.29 8.86
C ASN A 513 19.22 -5.78 9.14
N ALA A 514 17.94 -6.09 9.40
CA ALA A 514 17.50 -7.45 9.74
C ALA A 514 17.72 -8.46 8.62
N ASP A 515 17.90 -7.99 7.38
CA ASP A 515 18.34 -8.78 6.24
C ASP A 515 19.68 -9.50 6.51
N LEU A 516 20.59 -8.91 7.28
CA LEU A 516 21.87 -9.52 7.59
C LEU A 516 21.74 -10.74 8.51
N TYR A 517 20.76 -10.81 9.41
CA TYR A 517 20.48 -12.02 10.19
C TYR A 517 20.16 -13.20 9.27
N PHE A 518 19.24 -12.95 8.34
CA PHE A 518 18.80 -13.93 7.37
C PHE A 518 19.95 -14.30 6.42
N LEU A 519 20.60 -13.33 5.78
CA LEU A 519 21.65 -13.60 4.79
C LEU A 519 22.89 -14.28 5.40
N ALA A 520 23.32 -13.85 6.59
CA ALA A 520 24.47 -14.41 7.29
C ALA A 520 24.15 -15.71 8.05
N ARG A 521 22.87 -16.11 8.15
CA ARG A 521 22.44 -17.24 8.99
C ARG A 521 22.95 -17.12 10.43
N ARG A 522 22.83 -15.93 11.00
CA ARG A 522 23.16 -15.66 12.40
C ARG A 522 21.89 -15.35 13.16
N ALA A 523 21.79 -15.89 14.36
CA ALA A 523 20.62 -15.64 15.18
C ALA A 523 20.58 -14.18 15.63
N ASN A 524 19.38 -13.61 15.66
CA ASN A 524 19.09 -12.42 16.44
C ASN A 524 18.62 -12.87 17.83
N GLY A 525 19.43 -12.62 18.85
CA GLY A 525 19.13 -13.00 20.24
C GLY A 525 18.09 -12.10 20.92
N PHE A 526 17.57 -11.09 20.22
CA PHE A 526 16.71 -10.06 20.76
C PHE A 526 15.29 -10.16 20.21
N ARG A 527 14.34 -9.74 21.05
CA ARG A 527 12.97 -9.49 20.60
C ARG A 527 12.89 -8.28 19.65
N LEU A 528 13.62 -7.21 19.99
CA LEU A 528 13.64 -5.96 19.24
C LEU A 528 14.75 -6.05 18.18
N PHE A 529 14.39 -6.30 16.93
CA PHE A 529 15.38 -6.35 15.83
C PHE A 529 15.65 -4.97 15.22
N ASN A 530 14.77 -3.99 15.45
CA ASN A 530 14.92 -2.60 15.03
C ASN A 530 14.80 -1.69 16.27
N PRO A 531 15.84 -1.63 17.12
CA PRO A 531 15.78 -0.94 18.41
C PRO A 531 15.42 0.55 18.27
N THR A 532 15.75 1.18 17.15
CA THR A 532 15.50 2.61 16.91
C THR A 532 14.03 2.99 17.05
N ILE A 533 13.14 2.26 16.39
CA ILE A 533 11.72 2.61 16.38
C ILE A 533 10.98 2.01 17.59
N SER A 534 11.66 1.10 18.29
CA SER A 534 11.08 0.24 19.31
C SER A 534 11.41 0.65 20.73
N ILE A 535 12.55 1.31 20.95
CA ILE A 535 12.93 1.87 22.26
C ILE A 535 12.30 3.26 22.36
N LEU A 536 11.30 3.41 23.23
CA LEU A 536 10.54 4.65 23.35
C LEU A 536 11.08 5.61 24.41
N ASP A 537 11.82 5.11 25.39
CA ASP A 537 12.30 5.90 26.52
C ASP A 537 13.59 5.31 27.14
N ASP A 538 14.21 6.09 28.04
CA ASP A 538 15.45 5.70 28.73
C ASP A 538 15.31 4.41 29.55
N SER A 539 14.09 4.06 30.00
CA SER A 539 13.88 2.81 30.73
C SER A 539 13.97 1.63 29.80
N GLU A 540 13.30 1.69 28.66
CA GLU A 540 13.41 0.65 27.62
C GLU A 540 14.83 0.56 27.07
N LEU A 541 15.56 1.69 26.96
CA LEU A 541 16.98 1.67 26.58
C LEU A 541 17.82 0.92 27.61
N ARG A 542 17.65 1.20 28.90
CA ARG A 542 18.38 0.49 29.98
C ARG A 542 18.05 -0.99 29.99
N ASP A 543 16.78 -1.34 29.85
CA ASP A 543 16.33 -2.73 29.81
C ASP A 543 16.94 -3.46 28.60
N PHE A 544 16.99 -2.80 27.43
CA PHE A 544 17.61 -3.37 26.23
C PHE A 544 19.12 -3.51 26.37
N VAL A 545 19.83 -2.55 26.94
CA VAL A 545 21.28 -2.67 27.20
C VAL A 545 21.58 -3.82 28.15
N ALA A 546 20.77 -4.00 29.20
CA ALA A 546 20.91 -5.14 30.12
C ALA A 546 20.64 -6.49 29.41
N GLU A 547 19.64 -6.54 28.51
CA GLU A 547 19.41 -7.71 27.64
C GLU A 547 20.59 -7.96 26.70
N PHE A 548 21.15 -6.90 26.09
CA PHE A 548 22.33 -6.95 25.23
C PHE A 548 23.55 -7.52 25.94
N GLU A 549 23.84 -7.04 27.14
CA GLU A 549 24.93 -7.55 27.98
C GLU A 549 24.72 -9.03 28.33
N SER A 550 23.48 -9.44 28.61
CA SER A 550 23.13 -10.83 28.92
C SER A 550 23.21 -11.76 27.72
N VAL A 551 22.74 -11.32 26.54
CA VAL A 551 22.79 -12.09 25.29
C VAL A 551 24.22 -12.22 24.79
N ASN A 552 25.04 -11.19 25.04
CA ASN A 552 26.46 -11.19 24.73
C ASN A 552 26.74 -11.49 23.24
N PRO A 553 26.31 -10.63 22.30
CA PRO A 553 26.53 -10.87 20.88
C PRO A 553 28.02 -10.85 20.53
N ALA A 554 28.40 -11.69 19.57
CA ALA A 554 29.78 -11.81 19.12
C ALA A 554 30.21 -10.60 18.26
N MET A 555 29.25 -10.00 17.55
CA MET A 555 29.50 -8.94 16.60
C MET A 555 28.33 -7.94 16.55
N ILE A 556 28.67 -6.67 16.34
CA ILE A 556 27.73 -5.58 16.06
C ILE A 556 28.00 -5.07 14.64
N VAL A 557 26.93 -4.91 13.84
CA VAL A 557 26.98 -4.27 12.53
C VAL A 557 26.12 -3.01 12.58
N HIS A 558 26.76 -1.85 12.47
CA HIS A 558 26.13 -0.54 12.56
C HIS A 558 26.12 0.15 11.20
N ASP A 559 24.94 0.40 10.65
CA ASP A 559 24.75 1.26 9.49
C ASP A 559 24.75 2.73 9.93
N THR A 560 25.87 3.41 9.74
CA THR A 560 26.07 4.81 10.14
C THR A 560 25.30 5.82 9.28
N ARG A 561 24.82 5.42 8.08
CA ARG A 561 24.11 6.32 7.15
C ARG A 561 22.59 6.09 7.15
N SER A 562 22.09 5.16 7.97
CA SER A 562 20.69 4.86 8.01
C SER A 562 19.85 6.07 8.39
N ALA A 563 18.75 6.29 7.67
CA ALA A 563 17.75 7.30 8.02
C ALA A 563 17.05 7.01 9.36
N TYR A 564 17.25 5.80 9.90
CA TYR A 564 16.79 5.38 11.22
C TYR A 564 17.80 5.70 12.33
N ASN A 565 18.93 6.37 12.08
CA ASN A 565 19.76 6.81 13.19
C ASN A 565 19.11 7.98 13.94
N THR A 566 18.67 7.72 15.18
CA THR A 566 18.11 8.71 16.11
C THR A 566 19.10 9.00 17.24
N ASP A 567 18.86 10.04 18.03
CA ASP A 567 19.66 10.31 19.25
C ASP A 567 19.69 9.09 20.20
N MET A 568 18.55 8.41 20.35
CA MET A 568 18.44 7.17 21.14
C MET A 568 19.29 6.02 20.55
N THR A 569 19.39 5.95 19.22
CA THR A 569 20.22 4.95 18.53
C THR A 569 21.71 5.26 18.74
N ALA A 570 22.10 6.53 18.64
CA ALA A 570 23.46 6.96 18.91
C ALA A 570 23.85 6.65 20.36
N GLU A 571 22.98 6.95 21.33
CA GLU A 571 23.21 6.62 22.74
C GLU A 571 23.28 5.11 22.97
N LEU A 572 22.44 4.32 22.30
CA LEU A 572 22.51 2.86 22.36
C LEU A 572 23.87 2.36 21.87
N ILE A 573 24.31 2.81 20.68
CA ILE A 573 25.60 2.45 20.09
C ILE A 573 26.75 2.79 21.03
N ASP A 574 26.77 4.01 21.57
CA ASP A 574 27.81 4.46 22.50
C ASP A 574 27.92 3.56 23.74
N ARG A 575 26.79 3.01 24.22
CA ARG A 575 26.76 2.13 25.40
C ARG A 575 27.19 0.71 25.06
N ILE A 576 26.70 0.14 23.96
CA ILE A 576 26.92 -1.28 23.65
C ILE A 576 28.28 -1.57 23.00
N THR A 577 28.94 -0.55 22.47
CA THR A 577 30.24 -0.69 21.79
C THR A 577 31.45 -0.49 22.71
N ILE A 578 31.25 -0.19 24.01
CA ILE A 578 32.34 0.08 24.97
C ILE A 578 33.36 -1.08 25.03
N ASP A 579 32.87 -2.32 25.00
CA ASP A 579 33.69 -3.53 25.07
C ASP A 579 33.98 -4.16 23.69
N PHE A 580 33.73 -3.42 22.61
CA PHE A 580 33.94 -3.91 21.25
C PHE A 580 34.93 -3.02 20.48
N GLY A 581 35.87 -3.66 19.79
CA GLY A 581 36.79 -3.00 18.87
C GLY A 581 36.22 -2.97 17.45
N ILE A 582 36.39 -1.85 16.75
CA ILE A 582 36.08 -1.77 15.31
C ILE A 582 37.11 -2.62 14.55
N VAL A 583 36.64 -3.65 13.85
CA VAL A 583 37.48 -4.50 13.01
C VAL A 583 37.62 -3.94 11.60
N MET A 584 36.52 -3.39 11.05
CA MET A 584 36.50 -2.82 9.71
C MET A 584 35.34 -1.84 9.53
N THR A 585 35.52 -0.91 8.59
CA THR A 585 34.44 -0.09 8.03
C THR A 585 34.31 -0.41 6.55
N ILE A 586 33.13 -0.86 6.12
CA ILE A 586 32.82 -1.16 4.71
C ILE A 586 31.76 -0.17 4.25
N ASP A 587 32.19 0.82 3.45
CA ASP A 587 31.39 1.97 3.02
C ASP A 587 30.76 2.72 4.22
N HIS A 588 29.56 2.34 4.63
CA HIS A 588 28.80 2.97 5.73
C HIS A 588 28.53 2.03 6.90
N PHE A 589 28.96 0.78 6.81
CA PHE A 589 28.84 -0.19 7.88
C PHE A 589 30.09 -0.19 8.73
N GLU A 590 29.93 0.03 10.02
CA GLU A 590 30.96 -0.18 11.03
C GLU A 590 30.73 -1.53 11.69
N LEU A 591 31.77 -2.38 11.70
CA LEU A 591 31.70 -3.72 12.25
C LEU A 591 32.56 -3.80 13.52
N TYR A 592 31.91 -4.10 14.63
CA TYR A 592 32.54 -4.22 15.93
C TYR A 592 32.58 -5.68 16.36
N VAL A 593 33.72 -6.13 16.85
CA VAL A 593 33.91 -7.46 17.44
C VAL A 593 34.38 -7.29 18.86
N ARG A 594 33.88 -8.13 19.75
CA ARG A 594 34.25 -8.09 21.17
C ARG A 594 35.74 -8.36 21.33
N GLU A 595 36.42 -7.53 22.13
CA GLU A 595 37.81 -7.80 22.48
C GLU A 595 37.88 -9.04 23.40
N PRO A 596 38.81 -9.98 23.16
CA PRO A 596 38.89 -11.25 23.88
C PRO A 596 39.28 -11.13 25.36
#